data_AF-A0A2T0RK92-F1
#
_entry.id   AF-A0A2T0RK92-F1
#
_cell.length_a   1.000
_cell.length_b   1.000
_cell.length_c   1.000
_cell.angle_alpha   90.00
_cell.angle_beta   90.00
_cell.angle_gamma   90.00
#
_symmetry.space_group_name_H-M   'P 1'
#
loop_
_entity.id
_entity.type
_entity.pdbx_description
1 polymer ?
#
loop_
_entity_poly.entity_id
_entity_poly.type
_entity_poly.pdbx_seq_one_letter_code
_entity_poly.pdbx_strand_id
1 'polypeptide(L)'
;MRYQIALVPLVLLATAAQADPITENCLTLASAEACACATEMVSTALPPNELAFYAGATGIAAEAQASGANLIEAWNIATDEMAQKAGIGQNAATAQLNRAGQAHRDAIDSCNGG
;
A
#
# COMPACT_ATOMS: atom_id res chain seq x y z
N MET A 1 43.54 22.41 -32.47
CA MET A 1 42.16 22.04 -32.10
C MET A 1 42.22 21.10 -30.90
N ARG A 2 41.72 21.50 -29.73
CA ARG A 2 41.66 20.68 -28.51
C ARG A 2 40.17 20.52 -28.17
N TYR A 3 39.63 19.31 -28.35
CA TYR A 3 38.29 18.97 -27.91
C TYR A 3 38.33 18.65 -26.42
N GLN A 4 37.79 19.54 -25.58
CA GLN A 4 37.50 19.22 -24.19
C GLN A 4 36.20 18.41 -24.17
N ILE A 5 36.31 17.10 -23.92
CA ILE A 5 35.16 16.24 -23.64
C ILE A 5 34.73 16.55 -22.20
N ALA A 6 33.67 17.33 -22.05
CA ALA A 6 33.00 17.51 -20.77
C ALA A 6 32.28 16.19 -20.43
N LEU A 7 32.86 15.43 -19.49
CA LEU A 7 32.20 14.30 -18.85
C LEU A 7 31.05 14.84 -17.98
N VAL A 8 29.82 14.73 -18.47
CA VAL A 8 28.61 14.95 -17.69
C VAL A 8 28.44 13.74 -16.77
N PRO A 9 28.50 13.88 -15.44
CA PRO A 9 28.22 12.77 -14.54
C PRO A 9 26.73 12.45 -14.64
N LEU A 10 26.41 11.28 -15.19
CA LEU A 10 25.07 10.71 -15.19
C LEU A 10 24.74 10.32 -13.75
N VAL A 11 24.06 11.20 -13.02
CA VAL A 11 23.56 10.90 -11.68
C VAL A 11 22.42 9.88 -11.83
N LEU A 12 22.75 8.60 -11.67
CA LEU A 12 21.78 7.53 -11.48
C LEU A 12 21.11 7.75 -10.13
N LEU A 13 20.00 8.50 -10.12
CA LEU A 13 19.07 8.50 -9.00
C LEU A 13 18.47 7.10 -8.92
N ALA A 14 19.06 6.25 -8.08
CA ALA A 14 18.38 5.07 -7.59
C ALA A 14 17.13 5.56 -6.86
N THR A 15 15.98 5.46 -7.51
CA THR A 15 14.69 5.60 -6.83
C THR A 15 14.65 4.50 -5.79
N ALA A 16 14.88 4.85 -4.52
CA ALA A 16 14.53 3.97 -3.42
C ALA A 16 13.09 3.53 -3.70
N ALA A 17 12.88 2.21 -3.87
CA ALA A 17 11.55 1.66 -3.93
C ALA A 17 10.88 2.10 -2.62
N GLN A 18 9.97 3.06 -2.72
CA GLN A 18 9.15 3.46 -1.59
C GLN A 18 8.46 2.18 -1.14
N ALA A 19 8.66 1.81 0.12
CA ALA A 19 8.05 0.62 0.67
C ALA A 19 6.53 0.74 0.46
N ASP A 20 5.93 -0.25 -0.19
CA ASP A 20 4.51 -0.27 -0.47
C ASP A 20 3.78 -0.37 0.87
N PRO A 21 2.88 0.59 1.21
CA PRO A 21 2.10 0.55 2.45
C PRO A 21 1.40 -0.80 2.66
N ILE A 22 0.98 -1.47 1.58
CA ILE A 22 0.37 -2.80 1.63
C ILE A 22 1.38 -3.83 2.16
N THR A 23 2.59 -3.87 1.61
CA THR A 23 3.68 -4.75 2.06
C THR A 23 4.06 -4.45 3.51
N GLU A 24 4.19 -3.19 3.91
CA GLU A 24 4.53 -2.82 5.29
C GLU A 24 3.46 -3.27 6.29
N ASN A 25 2.19 -3.05 5.96
CA ASN A 25 1.09 -3.54 6.78
C ASN A 25 1.07 -5.07 6.85
N CYS A 26 1.35 -5.76 5.74
CA CYS A 26 1.46 -7.21 5.72
C CYS A 26 2.57 -7.74 6.63
N LEU A 27 3.72 -7.08 6.71
CA LEU A 27 4.87 -7.52 7.52
C LEU A 27 4.55 -7.57 9.03
N THR A 28 3.45 -6.94 9.47
CA THR A 28 2.93 -7.08 10.83
C THR A 28 2.20 -8.40 11.08
N LEU A 29 1.85 -9.13 10.01
CA LEU A 29 1.00 -10.33 10.03
C LEU A 29 1.74 -11.59 9.56
N ALA A 30 2.70 -11.48 8.66
CA ALA A 30 3.35 -12.62 8.00
C ALA A 30 4.85 -12.39 7.72
N SER A 31 5.52 -13.41 7.18
CA SER A 31 6.92 -13.32 6.79
C SER A 31 7.12 -12.39 5.59
N ALA A 32 8.34 -11.87 5.40
CA ALA A 32 8.66 -11.02 4.26
C ALA A 32 8.44 -11.72 2.90
N GLU A 33 8.69 -13.03 2.84
CA GLU A 33 8.43 -13.84 1.64
C GLU A 33 6.93 -13.96 1.36
N ALA A 34 6.12 -14.26 2.39
CA ALA A 34 4.68 -14.32 2.26
C ALA A 34 4.08 -12.96 1.86
N CYS A 35 4.61 -11.86 2.38
CA CYS A 35 4.15 -10.52 2.05
C CYS A 35 4.52 -10.08 0.64
N ALA A 36 5.69 -10.47 0.13
CA ALA A 36 6.03 -10.24 -1.28
C ALA A 36 5.06 -10.98 -2.21
N CYS A 37 4.81 -12.26 -1.93
CA CYS A 37 3.83 -13.09 -2.65
C CYS A 37 2.42 -12.49 -2.58
N ALA A 38 1.96 -12.11 -1.38
CA ALA A 38 0.63 -11.56 -1.19
C ALA A 38 0.45 -10.20 -1.88
N THR A 39 1.46 -9.33 -1.84
CA THR A 39 1.44 -8.04 -2.53
C THR A 39 1.31 -8.22 -4.04
N GLU A 40 2.05 -9.16 -4.62
CA GLU A 40 1.94 -9.49 -6.05
C GLU A 40 0.54 -10.03 -6.39
N MET A 41 0.03 -10.99 -5.61
CA MET A 41 -1.30 -11.55 -5.81
C MET A 41 -2.39 -10.49 -5.74
N VAL A 42 -2.38 -9.63 -4.71
CA VAL A 42 -3.36 -8.55 -4.54
C VAL A 42 -3.27 -7.54 -5.69
N SER A 43 -2.06 -7.22 -6.15
CA SER A 43 -1.86 -6.30 -7.28
C SER A 43 -2.42 -6.84 -8.60
N THR A 44 -2.51 -8.15 -8.75
CA THR A 44 -3.15 -8.79 -9.92
C THR A 44 -4.65 -9.01 -9.76
N ALA A 45 -5.13 -9.19 -8.52
CA ALA A 45 -6.53 -9.50 -8.23
C ALA A 45 -7.42 -8.26 -8.17
N LEU A 46 -6.88 -7.12 -7.74
CA LEU A 46 -7.66 -5.89 -7.59
C LEU A 46 -7.56 -5.00 -8.85
N PRO A 47 -8.66 -4.34 -9.26
CA PRO A 47 -8.59 -3.26 -10.24
C PRO A 47 -7.62 -2.16 -9.77
N PRO A 48 -6.90 -1.48 -10.68
CA PRO A 48 -5.91 -0.45 -10.31
C PRO A 48 -6.46 0.66 -9.40
N ASN A 49 -7.72 1.07 -9.60
CA ASN A 49 -8.37 2.06 -8.76
C ASN A 49 -8.70 1.54 -7.36
N GLU A 50 -9.04 0.25 -7.21
CA GLU A 50 -9.26 -0.36 -5.90
C GLU A 50 -7.94 -0.57 -5.16
N LEU A 51 -6.88 -0.99 -5.87
CA LEU A 51 -5.54 -1.12 -5.32
C LEU A 51 -5.00 0.23 -4.83
N ALA A 52 -5.10 1.29 -5.63
CA ALA A 52 -4.66 2.63 -5.23
C ALA A 52 -5.46 3.15 -4.03
N PHE A 53 -6.77 2.88 -3.99
CA PHE A 53 -7.61 3.25 -2.84
C PHE A 53 -7.16 2.53 -1.57
N TYR A 54 -6.88 1.23 -1.66
CA TYR A 54 -6.43 0.41 -0.54
C TYR A 54 -5.02 0.78 -0.05
N ALA A 55 -4.08 1.03 -0.96
CA ALA A 55 -2.75 1.51 -0.64
C ALA A 55 -2.80 2.86 0.08
N GLY A 56 -3.62 3.79 -0.42
CA GLY A 56 -3.83 5.10 0.21
C GLY A 56 -4.40 5.00 1.63
N ALA A 57 -5.44 4.17 1.83
CA ALA A 57 -6.00 3.93 3.15
C ALA A 57 -4.99 3.29 4.11
N THR A 58 -4.20 2.33 3.62
CA THR A 58 -3.17 1.67 4.42
C THR A 58 -2.10 2.66 4.89
N GLY A 59 -1.66 3.58 4.01
CA GLY A 59 -0.73 4.66 4.38
C GLY A 59 -1.30 5.59 5.46
N ILE A 60 -2.54 6.06 5.29
CA ILE A 60 -3.20 6.94 6.28
C ILE A 60 -3.36 6.22 7.62
N ALA A 61 -3.74 4.94 7.62
CA ALA A 61 -3.87 4.15 8.83
C ALA A 61 -2.50 3.95 9.53
N ALA A 62 -1.43 3.75 8.77
CA ALA A 62 -0.08 3.65 9.32
C ALA A 62 0.37 4.97 9.98
N GLU A 63 0.13 6.11 9.31
CA GLU A 63 0.43 7.45 9.86
C GLU A 63 -0.38 7.75 11.14
N ALA A 64 -1.66 7.38 11.17
CA ALA A 64 -2.51 7.53 12.34
C ALA A 64 -2.00 6.68 13.52
N GLN A 65 -1.60 5.42 13.27
CA GLN A 65 -1.01 4.55 14.30
C GLN A 65 0.33 5.10 14.81
N ALA A 66 1.18 5.61 13.92
CA ALA A 66 2.43 6.27 14.29
C ALA A 66 2.18 7.52 15.17
N SER A 67 1.01 8.14 15.03
CA SER A 67 0.55 9.28 15.82
C SER A 67 -0.19 8.89 17.11
N GLY A 68 -0.30 7.59 17.42
CA GLY A 68 -0.86 7.07 18.67
C GLY A 68 -2.31 6.59 18.59
N ALA A 69 -2.95 6.62 17.41
CA ALA A 69 -4.26 6.02 17.23
C ALA A 69 -4.19 4.49 17.41
N ASN A 70 -5.22 3.91 18.00
CA ASN A 70 -5.35 2.45 17.98
C ASN A 70 -5.74 1.95 16.58
N LEU A 71 -5.64 0.64 16.33
CA LEU A 71 -5.89 0.05 15.01
C LEU A 71 -7.27 0.42 14.44
N ILE A 72 -8.33 0.33 15.25
CA ILE A 72 -9.71 0.62 14.79
C ILE A 72 -9.85 2.10 14.44
N GLU A 73 -9.33 2.97 15.30
CA GLU A 73 -9.34 4.42 15.08
C GLU A 73 -8.57 4.81 13.81
N ALA A 74 -7.39 4.24 13.59
CA ALA A 74 -6.59 4.49 12.41
C ALA A 74 -7.30 4.10 11.11
N TRP A 75 -7.97 2.94 11.07
CA TRP A 75 -8.75 2.52 9.91
C TRP A 75 -10.02 3.35 9.70
N ASN A 76 -10.64 3.85 10.78
CA ASN A 76 -11.76 4.79 10.66
C ASN A 76 -11.29 6.12 10.05
N ILE A 77 -10.17 6.68 10.51
CA ILE A 77 -9.56 7.89 9.94
C ILE A 77 -9.26 7.69 8.46
N ALA A 78 -8.60 6.58 8.11
CA ALA A 78 -8.29 6.23 6.73
C ALA A 78 -9.54 6.10 5.85
N THR A 79 -10.59 5.47 6.37
CA THR A 79 -11.86 5.31 5.65
C THR A 79 -12.50 6.68 5.37
N ASP A 80 -12.56 7.55 6.37
CA ASP A 80 -13.18 8.87 6.26
C ASP A 80 -12.43 9.76 5.27
N GLU A 81 -11.10 9.76 5.34
CA GLU A 81 -10.28 10.56 4.45
C GLU A 81 -10.34 10.04 3.00
N MET A 82 -10.32 8.73 2.80
CA MET A 82 -10.44 8.15 1.46
C MET A 82 -11.84 8.32 0.87
N ALA A 83 -12.88 8.28 1.69
CA ALA A 83 -14.25 8.60 1.27
C ALA A 83 -14.33 10.05 0.75
N GLN A 84 -13.75 11.01 1.49
CA GLN A 84 -13.69 12.41 1.08
C GLN A 84 -12.87 12.59 -0.20
N LYS A 85 -11.67 11.99 -0.30
CA LYS A 85 -10.80 12.07 -1.48
C LYS A 85 -11.47 11.53 -2.74
N ALA A 86 -12.25 10.46 -2.63
CA ALA A 86 -12.94 9.84 -3.75
C ALA A 86 -14.34 10.42 -4.03
N GLY A 87 -14.85 11.31 -3.17
CA GLY A 87 -16.20 11.85 -3.29
C GLY A 87 -17.30 10.80 -3.14
N ILE A 88 -17.06 9.75 -2.34
CA ILE A 88 -18.01 8.66 -2.11
C ILE A 88 -18.51 8.67 -0.65
N GLY A 89 -19.65 8.02 -0.41
CA GLY A 89 -20.15 7.85 0.95
C GLY A 89 -19.28 6.91 1.80
N GLN A 90 -19.22 7.15 3.10
CA GLN A 90 -18.45 6.35 4.06
C GLN A 90 -18.74 4.85 3.94
N ASN A 91 -20.01 4.45 3.83
CA ASN A 91 -20.40 3.05 3.64
C ASN A 91 -19.81 2.42 2.37
N ALA A 92 -19.70 3.19 1.28
CA ALA A 92 -19.11 2.70 0.04
C ALA A 92 -17.59 2.54 0.18
N ALA A 93 -16.92 3.49 0.84
CA ALA A 93 -15.50 3.40 1.17
C ALA A 93 -15.21 2.19 2.07
N THR A 94 -15.98 2.00 3.15
CA THR A 94 -15.87 0.84 4.04
C THR A 94 -16.05 -0.47 3.26
N ALA A 95 -17.06 -0.56 2.39
CA ALA A 95 -17.30 -1.75 1.60
C ALA A 95 -16.13 -2.05 0.64
N GLN A 96 -15.54 -1.02 0.03
CA GLN A 96 -14.39 -1.16 -0.85
C GLN A 96 -13.13 -1.61 -0.09
N LEU A 97 -12.83 -0.99 1.06
CA LEU A 97 -11.70 -1.37 1.90
C LEU A 97 -11.84 -2.78 2.48
N ASN A 98 -13.06 -3.18 2.87
CA ASN A 98 -13.30 -4.52 3.38
C ASN A 98 -13.06 -5.58 2.29
N ARG A 99 -13.47 -5.32 1.04
CA ARG A 99 -13.18 -6.23 -0.08
C ARG A 99 -11.68 -6.34 -0.35
N ALA A 100 -10.99 -5.20 -0.45
CA ALA A 100 -9.54 -5.19 -0.69
C ALA A 100 -8.76 -5.85 0.46
N GLY A 101 -9.13 -5.55 1.72
CA GLY A 101 -8.53 -6.16 2.89
C GLY A 101 -8.81 -7.66 3.01
N GLN A 102 -9.97 -8.13 2.54
CA GLN A 102 -10.24 -9.57 2.45
C GLN A 102 -9.36 -10.24 1.41
N ALA A 103 -9.28 -9.68 0.20
CA ALA A 103 -8.40 -10.20 -0.86
C ALA A 103 -6.94 -10.27 -0.41
N HIS A 104 -6.49 -9.29 0.38
CA HIS A 104 -5.15 -9.29 0.96
C HIS A 104 -4.95 -10.38 2.01
N ARG A 105 -5.92 -10.61 2.90
CA ARG A 105 -5.86 -11.73 3.86
C ARG A 105 -5.84 -13.09 3.15
N ASP A 106 -6.71 -13.28 2.16
CA ASP A 106 -6.77 -14.53 1.38
C ASP A 106 -5.45 -14.80 0.65
N ALA A 107 -4.80 -13.74 0.14
CA ALA A 107 -3.48 -13.83 -0.48
C ALA A 107 -2.39 -14.19 0.54
N ILE A 108 -2.39 -13.57 1.73
CA ILE A 108 -1.45 -13.91 2.81
C ILE A 108 -1.60 -15.38 3.21
N ASP A 109 -2.83 -15.86 3.42
CA ASP A 109 -3.09 -17.25 3.82
C ASP A 109 -2.61 -18.23 2.75
N SER A 110 -2.88 -17.92 1.47
CA SER A 110 -2.40 -18.72 0.33
C SER A 110 -0.87 -18.76 0.27
N CYS A 111 -0.20 -17.64 0.52
CA CYS A 111 1.25 -17.53 0.49
C CYS A 111 1.94 -18.12 1.73
N ASN A 112 1.21 -18.32 2.84
CA ASN A 112 1.71 -18.97 4.06
C ASN A 112 1.56 -20.50 4.06
N GLY A 113 1.04 -21.09 2.99
CA GLY A 113 0.93 -22.54 2.83
C GLY A 113 -0.45 -23.15 3.04
N GLY A 114 -1.49 -22.33 3.28
CA GLY A 114 -2.89 -22.75 3.38
C GLY A 114 -3.28 -23.43 4.69
#